data_AF-A0A6V8KB15-F1
#
_entry.id   AF-A0A6V8KB15-F1
#
_cell.length_a   1.000
_cell.length_b   1.000
_cell.length_c   1.000
_cell.angle_alpha   90.00
_cell.angle_beta   90.00
_cell.angle_gamma   90.00
#
_symmetry.space_group_name_H-M   'P 1'
#
loop_
_entity.id
_entity.type
_entity.pdbx_description
1 polymer ?
#
loop_
_entity_poly.entity_id
_entity_poly.type
_entity_poly.pdbx_seq_one_letter_code
_entity_poly.pdbx_strand_id
1 'polypeptide(L)'
;MAPPSPPTAVVLLTVAWLLLLLGLGYAWFGTGMESWADHHSNSGARQDEIAKKANQLLLGLALTGVGGPVLIAVVAFAGRLRWTGVVFTVLAIVFCGLSVPLAGATWRELNPPQPVPTTYVCQERSGGDTRCPGG
;
A
#
# COMPACT_ATOMS: atom_id res chain seq x y z
N MET A 1 34.33 1.77 13.15
CA MET A 1 34.03 1.85 11.71
C MET A 1 33.78 3.30 11.36
N ALA A 2 34.56 3.88 10.44
CA ALA A 2 34.28 5.23 9.95
C ALA A 2 32.97 5.22 9.14
N PRO A 3 32.12 6.25 9.25
CA PRO A 3 30.89 6.31 8.47
C PRO A 3 31.22 6.28 6.96
N PRO A 4 30.38 5.62 6.14
CA PRO A 4 30.58 5.61 4.70
C PRO A 4 30.55 7.03 4.15
N SER A 5 31.35 7.28 3.11
CA SER A 5 31.35 8.59 2.44
C SER A 5 29.94 8.88 1.87
N PRO A 6 29.53 10.16 1.76
CA PRO A 6 28.20 10.52 1.28
C PRO A 6 27.80 9.84 -0.06
N PRO A 7 28.66 9.72 -1.09
CA PRO A 7 28.29 9.00 -2.30
C PRO A 7 28.14 7.49 -2.07
N THR A 8 28.98 6.87 -1.24
CA THR A 8 28.85 5.44 -0.90
C THR A 8 27.55 5.16 -0.16
N ALA A 9 27.13 6.06 0.74
CA ALA A 9 25.86 5.93 1.46
C ALA A 9 24.66 5.99 0.49
N VAL A 10 24.67 6.92 -0.48
CA VAL A 10 23.62 7.02 -1.51
C VAL A 10 23.55 5.75 -2.36
N VAL A 11 24.70 5.21 -2.79
CA VAL A 11 24.74 3.96 -3.57
C VAL A 11 24.18 2.78 -2.76
N LEU A 12 24.61 2.61 -1.51
CA LEU A 12 24.12 1.53 -0.65
C LEU A 12 22.62 1.63 -0.39
N LEU A 13 22.11 2.84 -0.13
CA LEU A 13 20.68 3.09 0.02
C LEU A 13 19.91 2.78 -1.26
N THR A 14 20.46 3.15 -2.42
CA THR A 14 19.83 2.87 -3.72
C THR A 14 19.77 1.37 -3.97
N VAL A 15 20.86 0.64 -3.72
CA VAL A 15 20.90 -0.83 -3.86
C VAL A 15 19.93 -1.49 -2.89
N ALA A 16 19.93 -1.08 -1.62
CA ALA A 16 18.99 -1.59 -0.62
C ALA A 16 17.53 -1.35 -1.03
N TRP A 17 17.23 -0.16 -1.55
CA TRP A 17 15.90 0.17 -2.07
C TRP A 17 15.49 -0.71 -3.25
N LEU A 18 16.40 -0.91 -4.22
CA LEU A 18 16.13 -1.79 -5.37
C LEU A 18 15.90 -3.25 -4.93
N LEU A 19 16.67 -3.75 -3.97
CA LEU A 19 16.48 -5.09 -3.41
C LEU A 19 15.14 -5.21 -2.67
N LEU A 20 14.72 -4.19 -1.92
CA LEU A 20 13.41 -4.16 -1.28
C LEU A 20 12.27 -4.18 -2.31
N LEU A 21 12.35 -3.35 -3.35
CA LEU A 21 11.37 -3.35 -4.44
C LEU A 21 11.31 -4.70 -5.16
N LEU A 22 12.47 -5.31 -5.42
CA LEU A 22 12.54 -6.63 -6.06
C LEU A 22 11.90 -7.71 -5.18
N GLY A 23 12.19 -7.71 -3.88
CA GLY A 23 11.60 -8.66 -2.93
C GLY A 23 10.09 -8.51 -2.80
N LEU A 24 9.60 -7.27 -2.70
CA LEU A 24 8.16 -6.97 -2.66
C LEU A 24 7.47 -7.36 -3.98
N GLY A 25 8.08 -7.07 -5.13
CA GLY A 25 7.57 -7.45 -6.44
C GLY A 25 7.50 -8.98 -6.60
N TYR A 26 8.51 -9.69 -6.13
CA TYR A 26 8.52 -11.16 -6.12
C TYR A 26 7.40 -11.74 -5.25
N ALA A 27 7.22 -11.22 -4.04
CA ALA A 27 6.15 -11.66 -3.14
C ALA A 27 4.75 -11.34 -3.68
N TRP A 28 4.58 -10.18 -4.32
CA TRP A 28 3.34 -9.82 -5.02
C TRP A 28 3.04 -10.75 -6.18
N PHE A 29 4.05 -11.10 -6.99
CA PHE A 29 3.90 -12.07 -8.07
C PHE A 29 3.53 -13.47 -7.53
N GLY A 30 4.16 -13.90 -6.44
CA GLY A 30 3.84 -15.18 -5.78
C GLY A 30 2.39 -15.25 -5.28
N THR A 31 1.92 -14.21 -4.60
CA THR A 31 0.51 -14.13 -4.16
C THR A 31 -0.48 -14.07 -5.33
N GLY A 32 -0.12 -13.43 -6.44
CA GLY A 32 -0.90 -13.46 -7.67
C GLY A 32 -1.03 -14.88 -8.26
N MET A 33 0.05 -15.66 -8.25
CA MET A 33 0.04 -17.06 -8.70
C MET A 33 -0.81 -17.94 -7.79
N GLU A 34 -0.74 -17.75 -6.46
CA GLU A 34 -1.60 -18.44 -5.50
C GLU A 34 -3.08 -18.09 -5.74
N SER A 35 -3.40 -16.82 -5.95
CA SER A 35 -4.77 -16.37 -6.27
C SER A 35 -5.28 -16.99 -7.57
N TRP A 36 -4.44 -17.08 -8.60
CA TRP A 36 -4.81 -17.69 -9.88
C TRP A 36 -5.08 -19.18 -9.72
N ALA A 37 -4.22 -19.90 -9.00
CA ALA A 37 -4.41 -21.32 -8.72
C ALA A 37 -5.69 -21.59 -7.93
N ASP A 38 -6.01 -20.75 -6.95
CA ASP A 38 -7.19 -20.92 -6.10
C ASP A 38 -8.51 -20.62 -6.84
N HIS A 39 -8.47 -19.69 -7.80
CA HIS A 39 -9.60 -19.43 -8.69
C HIS A 39 -9.93 -20.64 -9.59
N HIS A 40 -8.92 -21.45 -9.93
CA HIS A 40 -9.08 -22.66 -10.75
C HIS A 40 -9.39 -23.91 -9.94
N SER A 41 -9.07 -23.93 -8.63
CA SER A 41 -9.32 -25.07 -7.74
C SER A 41 -10.73 -25.10 -7.13
N ASN A 42 -11.54 -24.06 -7.38
CA ASN A 42 -12.91 -23.88 -6.87
C ASN A 42 -13.03 -24.00 -5.33
N SER A 43 -11.93 -23.73 -4.61
CA SER A 43 -11.84 -24.03 -3.18
C SER A 43 -12.44 -22.94 -2.29
N GLY A 44 -12.50 -21.68 -2.73
CA GLY A 44 -13.21 -20.53 -2.13
C GLY A 44 -12.80 -20.12 -0.70
N ALA A 45 -12.23 -21.03 0.07
CA ALA A 45 -12.00 -20.92 1.51
C ALA A 45 -10.85 -19.98 1.87
N ARG A 46 -10.01 -19.59 0.90
CA ARG A 46 -8.79 -18.81 1.14
C ARG A 46 -8.77 -17.43 0.46
N GLN A 47 -9.81 -17.07 -0.28
CA GLN A 47 -9.89 -15.82 -1.03
C GLN A 47 -9.68 -14.58 -0.13
N ASP A 48 -10.30 -14.54 1.05
CA ASP A 48 -10.19 -13.41 1.98
C ASP A 48 -8.79 -13.27 2.59
N GLU A 49 -8.09 -14.39 2.84
CA GLU A 49 -6.72 -14.37 3.36
C GLU A 49 -5.73 -13.87 2.31
N ILE A 50 -5.91 -14.32 1.05
CA ILE A 50 -5.09 -13.91 -0.09
C ILE A 50 -5.30 -12.43 -0.40
N ALA A 51 -6.55 -11.94 -0.37
CA ALA A 51 -6.88 -10.54 -0.58
C ALA A 51 -6.21 -9.62 0.47
N LYS A 52 -6.25 -10.01 1.75
CA LYS A 52 -5.55 -9.26 2.82
C LYS A 52 -4.04 -9.22 2.61
N LYS A 53 -3.41 -10.35 2.26
CA LYS A 53 -1.97 -10.42 1.98
C LYS A 53 -1.58 -9.57 0.77
N ALA A 54 -2.36 -9.65 -0.31
CA ALA A 54 -2.14 -8.86 -1.52
C ALA A 54 -2.24 -7.36 -1.25
N ASN A 55 -3.25 -6.92 -0.48
CA ASN A 55 -3.40 -5.52 -0.09
C ASN A 55 -2.28 -5.03 0.84
N GLN A 56 -1.78 -5.86 1.76
CA GLN A 56 -0.60 -5.52 2.57
C GLN A 56 0.65 -5.36 1.73
N LEU A 57 0.87 -6.26 0.75
CA LEU A 57 2.00 -6.18 -0.18
C LEU A 57 1.92 -4.92 -1.06
N LEU A 58 0.74 -4.60 -1.59
CA LEU A 58 0.50 -3.38 -2.36
C LEU A 58 0.78 -2.12 -1.55
N LEU A 59 0.31 -2.08 -0.30
CA LEU A 59 0.58 -0.96 0.61
C LEU A 59 2.08 -0.83 0.92
N GLY A 60 2.76 -1.96 1.17
CA GLY A 60 4.20 -2.00 1.40
C GLY A 60 5.01 -1.56 0.17
N LEU A 61 4.59 -1.95 -1.03
CA LEU A 61 5.18 -1.51 -2.29
C LEU A 61 5.00 -0.01 -2.51
N ALA A 62 3.81 0.53 -2.22
CA ALA A 62 3.55 1.97 -2.29
C ALA A 62 4.43 2.75 -1.28
N LEU A 63 4.49 2.30 -0.03
CA LEU A 63 5.32 2.94 1.00
C LEU A 63 6.81 2.89 0.64
N THR A 64 7.30 1.75 0.16
CA THR A 64 8.72 1.56 -0.18
C THR A 64 9.09 2.33 -1.45
N GLY A 65 8.19 2.38 -2.43
CA GLY A 65 8.34 3.13 -3.67
C GLY A 65 8.50 4.63 -3.44
N VAL A 66 7.79 5.20 -2.44
CA VAL A 66 7.90 6.62 -2.10
C VAL A 66 8.97 6.88 -1.04
N GLY A 67 9.00 6.07 0.02
CA GLY A 67 9.91 6.23 1.16
C GLY A 67 11.38 6.09 0.79
N GLY A 68 11.71 5.18 -0.13
CA GLY A 68 13.09 5.00 -0.60
C GLY A 68 13.68 6.26 -1.25
N PRO A 69 13.08 6.80 -2.32
CA PRO A 69 13.53 8.03 -2.96
C PRO A 69 13.58 9.23 -2.00
N VAL A 70 12.63 9.36 -1.06
CA VAL A 70 12.64 10.41 -0.03
C VAL A 70 13.87 10.30 0.87
N LEU A 71 14.15 9.11 1.41
CA LEU A 71 15.32 8.89 2.27
C LEU A 71 16.63 9.15 1.51
N ILE A 72 16.72 8.68 0.25
CA ILE A 72 17.90 8.91 -0.59
C ILE A 72 18.08 10.42 -0.87
N ALA A 73 17.00 11.15 -1.14
CA ALA A 73 17.05 12.59 -1.37
C ALA A 73 17.56 13.34 -0.13
N VAL A 74 17.07 12.99 1.07
CA VAL A 74 17.51 13.60 2.33
C VAL A 74 19.01 13.40 2.54
N VAL A 75 19.52 12.17 2.33
CA VAL A 75 20.95 11.85 2.48
C VAL A 75 21.79 12.55 1.42
N ALA A 76 21.30 12.63 0.17
CA ALA A 76 21.98 13.36 -0.90
C ALA A 76 22.10 14.87 -0.60
N PHE A 77 21.03 15.50 -0.09
CA PHE A 77 21.07 16.90 0.33
C PHE A 77 22.00 17.13 1.52
N ALA A 78 21.99 16.23 2.52
CA ALA A 78 22.92 16.28 3.64
C ALA A 78 24.39 16.16 3.18
N GLY A 79 24.65 15.33 2.16
CA GLY A 79 25.95 15.17 1.52
C GLY A 79 26.33 16.27 0.50
N ARG A 80 25.53 17.34 0.38
CA ARG A 80 25.67 18.43 -0.62
C ARG A 80 25.62 17.99 -2.09
N LEU A 81 25.09 16.79 -2.38
CA LEU A 81 24.85 16.27 -3.73
C LEU A 81 23.51 16.79 -4.29
N ARG A 82 23.47 18.09 -4.63
CA ARG A 82 22.22 18.79 -5.00
C ARG A 82 21.50 18.18 -6.20
N TRP A 83 22.23 17.85 -7.27
CA TRP A 83 21.63 17.23 -8.47
C TRP A 83 21.00 15.87 -8.17
N THR A 84 21.70 15.04 -7.40
CA THR A 84 21.22 13.72 -6.99
C THR A 84 19.98 13.85 -6.09
N GLY A 85 20.00 14.79 -5.14
CA GLY A 85 18.83 15.10 -4.31
C GLY A 85 17.62 15.53 -5.12
N VAL A 86 17.80 16.39 -6.13
CA VAL A 86 16.71 16.82 -7.03
C VAL A 86 16.14 15.65 -7.81
N VAL A 87 16.98 14.79 -8.41
CA VAL A 87 16.52 13.62 -9.18
C VAL A 87 15.68 12.69 -8.31
N PHE A 88 16.16 12.34 -7.11
CA PHE A 88 15.41 11.48 -6.20
C PHE A 88 14.14 12.13 -5.64
N THR A 89 14.12 13.46 -5.49
CA THR A 89 12.91 14.19 -5.13
C THR A 89 11.86 14.14 -6.23
N VAL A 90 12.26 14.33 -7.49
CA VAL A 90 11.35 14.22 -8.65
C VAL A 90 10.80 12.79 -8.74
N LEU A 91 11.66 11.78 -8.56
CA LEU A 91 11.24 10.38 -8.47
C LEU A 91 10.23 10.16 -7.36
N ALA A 92 10.47 10.69 -6.16
CA ALA A 92 9.52 10.59 -5.04
C ALA A 92 8.16 11.19 -5.39
N ILE A 93 8.13 12.35 -6.07
CA ILE A 93 6.88 13.01 -6.48
C ILE A 93 6.13 12.14 -7.50
N VAL A 94 6.82 11.61 -8.51
CA VAL A 94 6.21 10.73 -9.53
C VAL A 94 5.64 9.47 -8.88
N PHE A 95 6.42 8.81 -8.02
CA PHE A 95 5.95 7.62 -7.30
C PHE A 95 4.79 7.94 -6.36
N CYS A 96 4.80 9.10 -5.70
CA CYS A 96 3.71 9.54 -4.84
C CYS A 96 2.43 9.75 -5.67
N GLY A 97 2.50 10.48 -6.79
CA GLY A 97 1.36 10.69 -7.67
C GLY A 97 0.74 9.39 -8.20
N LEU A 98 1.57 8.40 -8.54
CA LEU A 98 1.11 7.09 -9.02
C LEU A 98 0.51 6.23 -7.89
N SER A 99 1.02 6.32 -6.66
CA SER A 99 0.64 5.45 -5.55
C SER A 99 -0.57 5.95 -4.76
N VAL A 100 -0.85 7.25 -4.73
CA VAL A 100 -2.00 7.84 -4.00
C VAL A 100 -3.35 7.15 -4.27
N PRO A 101 -3.80 6.94 -5.54
CA PRO A 101 -5.10 6.31 -5.78
C PRO A 101 -5.15 4.85 -5.30
N LEU A 102 -4.06 4.10 -5.47
CA LEU A 102 -3.92 2.70 -5.04
C LEU A 102 -3.84 2.58 -3.52
N ALA A 103 -3.09 3.44 -2.86
CA ALA A 103 -2.93 3.47 -1.40
C ALA A 103 -4.25 3.83 -0.70
N GLY A 104 -5.02 4.76 -1.26
CA GLY A 104 -6.32 5.15 -0.71
C GLY A 104 -7.36 4.02 -0.75
N ALA A 105 -7.41 3.26 -1.85
CA ALA A 105 -8.32 2.11 -1.97
C ALA A 105 -7.92 0.97 -1.03
N THR A 106 -6.64 0.57 -1.05
CA THR A 106 -6.12 -0.50 -0.19
C THR A 106 -6.27 -0.16 1.30
N TRP A 107 -5.97 1.08 1.71
CA TRP A 107 -6.12 1.51 3.10
C TRP A 107 -7.57 1.39 3.61
N ARG A 108 -8.57 1.78 2.80
CA ARG A 108 -9.98 1.66 3.19
C ARG A 108 -10.43 0.20 3.34
N GLU A 109 -9.84 -0.69 2.56
CA GLU A 109 -10.15 -2.11 2.60
C GLU A 109 -9.49 -2.81 3.80
N LEU A 110 -8.28 -2.38 4.20
CA LEU A 110 -7.65 -2.82 5.46
C LEU A 110 -8.31 -2.19 6.70
N ASN A 111 -8.82 -0.97 6.59
CA ASN A 111 -9.35 -0.18 7.70
C ASN A 111 -10.78 0.32 7.34
N PRO A 112 -11.77 -0.58 7.37
CA PRO A 112 -13.14 -0.21 7.04
C PRO A 112 -13.65 0.86 8.02
N PRO A 113 -14.36 1.89 7.55
CA PRO A 113 -14.97 2.87 8.44
C PRO A 113 -15.95 2.19 9.39
N GLN A 114 -15.97 2.63 10.64
CA GLN A 114 -16.92 2.15 11.65
C GLN A 114 -18.35 2.36 11.12
N PRO A 115 -19.25 1.36 11.21
CA PRO A 115 -20.62 1.55 10.80
C PRO A 115 -21.23 2.68 11.62
N VAL A 116 -21.74 3.71 10.93
CA VAL A 116 -22.50 4.78 11.59
C VAL A 116 -23.73 4.10 12.23
N PRO A 117 -24.00 4.30 13.53
CA PRO A 117 -25.16 3.70 14.16
C PRO A 117 -26.41 4.14 13.41
N THR A 118 -27.02 3.20 12.69
CA THR A 118 -28.32 3.41 12.07
C THR A 118 -29.33 3.61 13.18
N THR A 119 -29.78 4.85 13.38
CA THR A 119 -31.09 5.07 14.00
C THR A 119 -32.08 4.21 13.24
N TYR A 120 -32.69 3.24 13.92
CA TYR A 120 -33.77 2.41 13.38
C TYR A 120 -34.98 3.31 13.16
N VAL A 121 -34.96 4.11 12.10
CA VAL A 121 -36.16 4.77 11.61
C VAL A 121 -36.86 3.70 10.79
N CYS A 122 -38.01 3.23 11.27
CA CYS A 122 -38.86 2.33 10.49
C CYS A 122 -39.17 3.03 9.16
N GLN A 123 -38.47 2.61 8.11
CA GLN A 123 -38.67 3.19 6.79
C GLN A 123 -39.86 2.49 6.17
N GLU A 124 -41.03 3.10 6.34
CA GLU A 124 -42.31 2.66 5.84
C GLU A 124 -42.26 2.56 4.32
N ARG A 125 -42.12 1.34 3.79
CA ARG A 125 -41.97 1.08 2.34
C ARG A 125 -43.27 0.75 1.61
N SER A 126 -44.39 0.70 2.35
CA SER A 126 -45.73 0.56 1.80
C SER A 126 -46.70 0.94 2.91
N GLY A 127 -47.49 1.98 2.69
CA GLY A 127 -48.45 2.48 3.67
C GLY A 127 -49.47 1.41 4.04
N GLY A 128 -49.21 0.69 5.13
CA GLY A 128 -50.06 -0.40 5.57
C GLY A 128 -49.50 -1.32 6.64
N ASP A 129 -48.18 -1.35 6.88
CA ASP A 129 -47.59 -2.20 7.93
C ASP A 129 -46.93 -1.36 9.04
N THR A 130 -47.72 -1.06 10.08
CA THR A 130 -47.28 -0.35 11.29
C THR A 130 -46.75 -1.30 12.37
N ARG A 131 -46.25 -2.49 12.00
CA ARG A 131 -45.65 -3.44 12.95
C ARG A 131 -44.14 -3.47 12.80
N CYS A 132 -43.47 -2.56 13.51
CA CYS A 132 -42.04 -2.72 13.77
C CYS A 132 -41.87 -3.75 14.90
N PRO A 133 -41.04 -4.79 14.74
CA PRO A 133 -40.72 -5.69 15.83
C PRO A 133 -39.79 -4.96 16.81
N GLY A 134 -40.39 -4.32 17.82
CA GLY A 134 -39.65 -3.63 18.87
C GLY A 134 -40.48 -2.60 19.62
N GLY A 135 -41.51 -3.04 20.35
CA GLY A 135 -42.19 -2.25 21.40
C GLY A 135 -43.15 -1.18 20.92
#